data_AF-A0A549SH70-F1
#
_entry.id   AF-A0A549SH70-F1
#
_cell.length_a   1.000
_cell.length_b   1.000
_cell.length_c   1.000
_cell.angle_alpha   90.00
_cell.angle_beta   90.00
_cell.angle_gamma   90.00
#
_symmetry.space_group_name_H-M   'P 1'
#
loop_
_entity.id
_entity.type
_entity.pdbx_description
1 polymer ?
#
loop_
_entity_poly.entity_id
_entity_poly.type
_entity_poly.pdbx_seq_one_letter_code
_entity_poly.pdbx_strand_id
1 'polypeptide(L)'
;MPANIARHAEMRTLKSAVESQHGGSVTHVESVPVTETFQGQTVWEGVVEVFDIEGNAKSTRAYAWSSPIDGSSKRRIFAVLHLGGIRSPQDAVRAAIAAEHRENHQNGR
;
A
#
# COMPACT_ATOMS: atom_id res chain seq x y z
N MET A 1 0.08 12.96 -22.44
CA MET A 1 0.12 11.51 -22.18
C MET A 1 -1.14 11.13 -21.43
N PRO A 2 -2.00 10.20 -21.91
CA PRO A 2 -3.27 9.94 -21.26
C PRO A 2 -3.03 9.24 -19.91
N ALA A 3 -3.55 9.82 -18.83
CA ALA A 3 -3.42 9.36 -17.44
C ALA A 3 -3.85 7.88 -17.23
N ASN A 4 -4.61 7.31 -18.16
CA ASN A 4 -5.13 5.95 -18.09
C ASN A 4 -4.05 4.86 -18.23
N ILE A 5 -2.97 5.10 -18.98
CA ILE A 5 -1.93 4.07 -19.20
C ILE A 5 -1.05 3.90 -17.95
N ALA A 6 -0.75 5.01 -17.27
CA ALA A 6 0.09 5.03 -16.07
C ALA A 6 -0.56 4.25 -14.93
N ARG A 7 -1.86 4.44 -14.70
CA ARG A 7 -2.62 3.72 -13.66
C ARG A 7 -2.63 2.22 -13.88
N HIS A 8 -2.81 1.75 -15.12
CA HIS A 8 -2.81 0.32 -15.41
C HIS A 8 -1.43 -0.32 -15.20
N ALA A 9 -0.34 0.40 -15.52
CA ALA A 9 1.01 -0.08 -15.26
C ALA A 9 1.28 -0.19 -13.76
N GLU A 10 0.88 0.84 -13.01
CA GLU A 10 1.00 0.89 -11.56
C GLU A 10 0.23 -0.25 -10.88
N MET A 11 -1.02 -0.50 -11.30
CA MET A 11 -1.83 -1.58 -10.75
C MET A 11 -1.19 -2.96 -10.94
N ARG A 12 -0.54 -3.21 -12.09
CA ARG A 12 0.22 -4.45 -12.31
C ARG A 12 1.43 -4.56 -11.40
N THR A 13 2.14 -3.46 -11.18
CA THR A 13 3.27 -3.40 -10.24
C THR A 13 2.81 -3.68 -8.81
N LEU A 14 1.71 -3.08 -8.36
CA LEU A 14 1.14 -3.31 -7.04
C LEU A 14 0.71 -4.76 -6.86
N LYS A 15 -0.02 -5.33 -7.82
CA LYS A 15 -0.42 -6.75 -7.84
C LYS A 15 0.79 -7.67 -7.69
N SER A 16 1.81 -7.47 -8.53
CA SER A 16 3.03 -8.28 -8.51
C SER A 16 3.80 -8.14 -7.19
N ALA A 17 3.80 -6.96 -6.56
CA ALA A 17 4.42 -6.76 -5.26
C ALA A 17 3.68 -7.53 -4.15
N VAL A 18 2.35 -7.55 -4.16
CA VAL A 18 1.55 -8.33 -3.21
C VAL A 18 1.80 -9.83 -3.40
N GLU A 19 1.76 -10.31 -4.65
CA GLU A 19 2.01 -11.73 -4.98
C GLU A 19 3.41 -12.17 -4.55
N SER A 20 4.43 -11.33 -4.81
CA SER A 20 5.82 -11.63 -4.45
C SER A 20 6.07 -11.61 -2.94
N GLN A 21 5.48 -10.66 -2.21
CA GLN A 21 5.72 -10.52 -0.76
C GLN A 21 4.93 -11.53 0.06
N HIS A 22 3.68 -11.83 -0.33
CA HIS A 22 2.75 -12.57 0.51
C HIS A 22 2.36 -13.94 -0.06
N GLY A 23 2.65 -14.19 -1.34
CA GLY A 23 2.26 -15.42 -2.04
C GLY A 23 0.76 -15.52 -2.31
N GLY A 24 0.40 -16.43 -3.22
CA GLY A 24 -0.99 -16.67 -3.63
C GLY A 24 -1.37 -15.92 -4.90
N SER A 25 -2.59 -16.18 -5.38
CA SER A 25 -3.17 -15.47 -6.51
C SER A 25 -3.91 -14.23 -6.01
N VAL A 26 -3.59 -13.08 -6.58
CA VAL A 26 -4.12 -11.79 -6.13
C VAL A 26 -5.05 -11.23 -7.20
N THR A 27 -6.23 -10.77 -6.79
CA THR A 27 -7.24 -10.18 -7.67
C THR A 27 -7.61 -8.79 -7.19
N HIS A 28 -7.61 -7.80 -8.08
CA HIS A 28 -8.02 -6.44 -7.75
C HIS A 28 -9.53 -6.38 -7.49
N VAL A 29 -9.92 -5.70 -6.41
CA VAL A 29 -11.30 -5.58 -5.96
C VAL A 29 -11.80 -4.16 -6.16
N GLU A 30 -11.09 -3.18 -5.60
CA GLU A 30 -11.52 -1.79 -5.59
C GLU A 30 -10.34 -0.83 -5.40
N SER A 31 -10.56 0.43 -5.79
CA SER A 31 -9.64 1.54 -5.59
C SER A 31 -10.26 2.52 -4.61
N VAL A 32 -9.65 2.69 -3.43
CA VAL A 32 -10.20 3.53 -2.36
C VAL A 32 -9.34 4.78 -2.17
N PRO A 33 -9.86 5.99 -2.44
CA PRO A 33 -9.17 7.21 -2.07
C PRO A 33 -9.11 7.32 -0.54
N VAL A 34 -7.91 7.55 -0.01
CA VAL A 34 -7.66 7.66 1.42
C VAL A 34 -6.90 8.95 1.68
N THR A 35 -7.37 9.69 2.69
CA THR A 35 -6.72 10.89 3.22
C THR A 35 -6.48 10.65 4.70
N GLU A 36 -5.25 10.39 5.09
CA GLU A 36 -4.87 10.24 6.49
C GLU A 36 -4.47 11.61 7.04
N THR A 37 -5.10 11.99 8.15
CA THR A 37 -4.80 13.24 8.85
C THR A 37 -4.29 12.94 10.26
N PHE A 38 -3.29 13.70 10.70
CA PHE A 38 -2.75 13.63 12.06
C PHE A 38 -2.65 15.05 12.62
N GLN A 39 -3.21 15.26 13.82
CA GLN A 39 -3.28 16.58 14.46
C GLN A 39 -3.88 17.69 13.55
N GLY A 40 -4.85 17.33 12.71
CA GLY A 40 -5.51 18.28 11.78
C GLY A 40 -4.71 18.61 10.52
N GLN A 41 -3.55 17.97 10.31
CA GLN A 41 -2.77 18.10 9.07
C GLN A 41 -2.87 16.81 8.25
N THR A 42 -3.01 16.94 6.93
CA THR A 42 -2.93 15.79 6.02
C THR A 42 -1.51 15.26 6.01
N VAL A 43 -1.33 14.04 6.52
CA VAL A 43 -0.02 13.36 6.54
C VAL A 43 0.17 12.48 5.31
N TRP A 44 -0.92 12.00 4.72
CA TRP A 44 -0.88 11.23 3.49
C TRP A 44 -2.20 11.36 2.74
N GLU A 45 -2.12 11.44 1.42
CA GLU A 45 -3.28 11.44 0.54
C GLU A 45 -2.95 10.64 -0.72
N GLY A 46 -3.81 9.69 -1.08
CA GLY A 46 -3.59 8.86 -2.24
C GLY A 46 -4.70 7.82 -2.44
N VAL A 47 -4.49 6.93 -3.41
CA VAL A 47 -5.42 5.83 -3.70
C VAL A 47 -4.80 4.53 -3.23
N VAL A 48 -5.52 3.80 -2.40
CA VAL A 48 -5.18 2.45 -1.96
C VAL A 48 -5.95 1.46 -2.82
N GLU A 49 -5.21 0.58 -3.48
CA GLU A 49 -5.78 -0.53 -4.24
C GLU A 49 -5.98 -1.71 -3.31
N VAL A 50 -7.22 -2.22 -3.26
CA VAL A 50 -7.60 -3.38 -2.47
C VAL A 50 -7.55 -4.61 -3.36
N PHE A 51 -6.94 -5.67 -2.86
CA PHE A 51 -6.84 -6.93 -3.53
C PHE A 51 -7.32 -8.07 -2.63
N ASP A 52 -8.05 -9.02 -3.19
CA ASP A 52 -8.30 -10.30 -2.54
C ASP A 52 -7.17 -11.28 -2.88
N ILE A 53 -6.80 -12.10 -1.91
CA ILE A 53 -5.75 -13.11 -2.04
C ILE A 53 -6.39 -14.49 -1.87
N GLU A 54 -6.24 -15.33 -2.88
CA GLU A 54 -6.63 -16.73 -2.84
C GLU A 54 -5.43 -17.64 -2.57
N GLY A 55 -5.65 -18.68 -1.75
CA GLY A 55 -4.61 -19.66 -1.41
C GLY A 55 -3.60 -19.21 -0.36
N ASN A 56 -3.80 -18.06 0.30
CA ASN A 56 -2.95 -17.60 1.38
C ASN A 56 -3.54 -17.99 2.75
N ALA A 57 -2.74 -18.66 3.58
CA ALA A 57 -3.15 -19.08 4.92
C ALA A 57 -3.26 -17.91 5.93
N LYS A 58 -2.65 -16.76 5.62
CA LYS A 58 -2.55 -15.63 6.56
C LYS A 58 -3.70 -14.63 6.43
N SER A 59 -4.14 -14.33 5.21
CA SER A 59 -5.24 -13.38 4.99
C SER A 59 -5.85 -13.59 3.61
N THR A 60 -7.13 -13.25 3.50
CA THR A 60 -7.87 -13.25 2.23
C THR A 60 -7.81 -11.92 1.51
N ARG A 61 -7.18 -10.89 2.10
CA ARG A 61 -7.17 -9.52 1.55
C ARG A 61 -5.84 -8.80 1.81
N ALA A 62 -5.46 -7.94 0.87
CA ALA A 62 -4.32 -7.06 0.97
C ALA A 62 -4.63 -5.66 0.41
N TYR A 63 -3.85 -4.71 0.87
CA TYR A 63 -3.89 -3.31 0.52
C TYR A 63 -2.53 -2.94 -0.07
N ALA A 64 -2.53 -2.32 -1.24
CA ALA A 64 -1.29 -1.86 -1.85
C ALA A 64 -1.46 -0.48 -2.47
N TRP A 65 -0.40 0.32 -2.39
CA TRP A 65 -0.35 1.64 -2.98
C TRP A 65 1.11 2.02 -3.25
N SER A 66 1.29 3.05 -4.06
CA SER A 66 2.57 3.70 -4.24
C SER A 66 2.56 5.05 -3.52
N SER A 67 3.68 5.40 -2.89
CA SER A 67 3.88 6.73 -2.32
C SER A 67 5.13 7.36 -2.94
N PRO A 68 5.11 8.66 -3.30
CA PRO A 68 6.34 9.35 -3.66
C PRO A 68 7.32 9.32 -2.49
N ILE A 69 8.61 9.16 -2.80
CA ILE A 69 9.68 9.31 -1.81
C ILE A 69 10.12 10.77 -1.87
N ASP A 70 10.06 11.47 -0.73
CA ASP A 70 10.44 12.88 -0.66
C ASP A 70 11.84 13.13 -1.23
N GLY A 71 11.95 14.12 -2.11
CA GLY A 71 13.21 14.46 -2.78
C GLY A 71 13.62 13.50 -3.91
N SER A 72 12.73 12.59 -4.35
CA SER A 72 13.03 11.63 -5.42
C SER A 72 11.91 11.54 -6.47
N SER A 73 12.28 11.17 -7.70
CA SER A 73 11.33 10.71 -8.72
C SER A 73 10.90 9.24 -8.52
N LYS A 74 11.48 8.56 -7.52
CA LYS A 74 11.14 7.17 -7.17
C LYS A 74 9.85 7.12 -6.37
N ARG A 75 9.09 6.06 -6.58
CA ARG A 75 7.93 5.70 -5.77
C ARG A 75 8.24 4.47 -4.95
N ARG A 76 7.84 4.47 -3.69
CA ARG A 76 7.89 3.28 -2.83
C ARG A 76 6.58 2.54 -2.96
N ILE A 77 6.67 1.22 -3.09
CA ILE A 77 5.51 0.34 -3.15
C ILE A 77 5.26 -0.25 -1.77
N PHE A 78 4.03 -0.13 -1.29
CA PHE A 78 3.57 -0.73 -0.05
C PHE A 78 2.60 -1.86 -0.35
N ALA A 79 2.74 -2.97 0.37
CA ALA A 79 1.85 -4.12 0.29
C ALA A 79 1.58 -4.66 1.69
N VAL A 80 0.38 -4.41 2.21
CA VAL A 80 0.00 -4.67 3.59
C VAL A 80 -1.15 -5.67 3.62
N LEU A 81 -1.01 -6.75 4.39
CA LEU A 81 -2.07 -7.75 4.56
C LEU A 81 -3.18 -7.23 5.49
N HIS A 82 -4.41 -7.62 5.20
CA HIS A 82 -5.54 -7.49 6.12
C HIS A 82 -5.39 -8.51 7.26
N LEU A 83 -4.54 -8.19 8.24
CA LEU A 83 -4.24 -9.07 9.37
C LEU A 83 -4.12 -8.26 10.66
N GLY A 84 -4.58 -8.85 11.76
CA GLY A 84 -4.44 -8.28 13.11
C GLY A 84 -5.30 -7.03 13.29
N GLY A 85 -4.64 -5.88 13.50
CA GLY A 85 -5.30 -4.59 13.68
C GLY A 85 -5.69 -3.88 12.38
N ILE A 86 -5.27 -4.38 11.22
CA ILE A 86 -5.54 -3.76 9.92
C ILE A 86 -6.87 -4.27 9.39
N ARG A 87 -7.92 -3.44 9.48
CA ARG A 87 -9.30 -3.80 9.07
C ARG A 87 -9.82 -2.94 7.93
N SER A 88 -9.07 -1.92 7.52
CA SER A 88 -9.43 -0.96 6.49
C SER A 88 -8.21 -0.49 5.69
N PRO A 89 -8.41 0.08 4.49
CA PRO A 89 -7.35 0.77 3.76
C PRO A 89 -6.65 1.86 4.58
N GLN A 90 -7.41 2.60 5.40
CA GLN A 90 -6.90 3.64 6.31
C GLN A 90 -5.98 3.04 7.36
N ASP A 91 -6.36 1.92 8.00
CA ASP A 91 -5.51 1.25 8.97
C ASP A 91 -4.20 0.75 8.34
N ALA A 92 -4.25 0.29 7.09
CA ALA A 92 -3.08 -0.15 6.35
C ALA A 92 -2.11 1.01 6.10
N VAL A 93 -2.61 2.16 5.66
CA VAL A 93 -1.81 3.38 5.47
C VAL A 93 -1.17 3.82 6.78
N ARG A 94 -1.96 3.89 7.86
CA ARG A 94 -1.44 4.26 9.19
C ARG A 94 -0.36 3.29 9.68
N ALA A 95 -0.57 1.98 9.50
CA ALA A 95 0.40 0.97 9.88
C ALA A 95 1.71 1.09 9.10
N ALA A 96 1.64 1.40 7.80
CA ALA A 96 2.81 1.62 6.97
C ALA A 96 3.59 2.88 7.37
N ILE A 97 2.91 4.01 7.60
CA ILE A 97 3.54 5.25 8.09
C ILE A 97 4.26 4.98 9.42
N ALA A 98 3.62 4.27 10.34
CA ALA A 98 4.22 3.89 11.62
C ALA A 98 5.45 2.96 11.44
N ALA A 99 5.41 2.04 10.47
CA ALA A 99 6.52 1.15 10.16
C ALA A 99 7.71 1.90 9.52
N GLU A 100 7.47 2.85 8.62
CA GLU A 100 8.53 3.66 8.00
C GLU A 100 9.29 4.50 9.02
N HIS A 101 8.58 5.12 9.97
CA HIS A 101 9.21 5.88 11.05
C HIS A 101 10.16 5.02 11.91
N ARG A 102 9.84 3.72 12.04
CA ARG A 102 10.66 2.75 12.77
C ARG A 102 11.85 2.23 11.97
N GLU A 103 11.72 2.09 10.65
CA GLU A 103 12.81 1.67 9.76
C GLU A 103 13.88 2.75 9.64
N ASN A 104 13.49 4.03 9.46
CA ASN A 104 14.42 5.15 9.40
C ASN A 104 15.27 5.30 10.68
N HIS A 105 14.72 4.92 11.85
CA HIS A 105 15.48 4.91 13.10
C HIS A 105 16.47 3.75 13.23
N GLN A 106 16.30 2.64 12.50
CA GLN A 106 17.18 1.47 12.59
C GLN A 106 18.36 1.53 11.60
N ASN A 107 18.23 2.26 10.49
CA ASN A 107 19.26 2.35 9.45
C ASN A 107 20.30 3.46 9.68
N GLY A 108 20.31 4.06 10.88
CA GLY A 108 21.25 5.11 11.29
C GLY A 108 22.31 4.63 12.29
N ARG A 109 22.66 3.34 12.32
CA ARG A 109 23.63 2.76 13.26
C ARG A 109 24.84 2.15 12.56
#